data_AF-A0A7C9VWX4-F1
#
_entry.id   AF-A0A7C9VWX4-F1
#
_cell.length_a   1.000
_cell.length_b   1.000
_cell.length_c   1.000
_cell.angle_alpha   90.00
_cell.angle_beta   90.00
_cell.angle_gamma   90.00
#
_symmetry.space_group_name_H-M   'P 1'
#
loop_
_entity.id
_entity.type
_entity.pdbx_description
1 polymer ?
#
loop_
_entity_poly.entity_id
_entity_poly.type
_entity_poly.pdbx_seq_one_letter_code
_entity_poly.pdbx_strand_id
1 'polypeptide(L)'
;MSESKPEYTRTAVDSVVDAVRGLVSEGLNRHVVVRDSKDDVVLEVPVALGLVAALAAPVATTIGAGVALVGKCEIKLENRKQPGSQPATTVEGEQV
;
A
#
# COMPACT_ATOMS: atom_id res chain seq x y z
N MET A 1 37.25 24.44 -17.14
CA MET A 1 35.77 24.45 -17.17
C MET A 1 35.33 23.49 -16.07
N SER A 2 35.01 24.02 -14.89
CA SER A 2 34.75 23.22 -13.70
C SER A 2 33.35 22.61 -13.78
N GLU A 3 33.28 21.30 -13.56
CA GLU A 3 32.05 20.51 -13.55
C GLU A 3 31.32 20.76 -12.22
N SER A 4 30.23 21.52 -12.23
CA SER A 4 29.41 21.76 -11.05
C SER A 4 28.52 20.54 -10.78
N LYS A 5 28.92 19.72 -9.81
CA LYS A 5 28.13 18.60 -9.28
C LYS A 5 26.98 19.16 -8.43
N PRO A 6 25.72 18.72 -8.62
CA PRO A 6 24.60 19.26 -7.87
C PRO A 6 24.71 18.87 -6.39
N GLU A 7 25.12 19.84 -5.58
CA GLU A 7 25.05 19.81 -4.12
C GLU A 7 23.60 20.01 -3.68
N TYR A 8 22.80 18.93 -3.77
CA TYR A 8 21.45 18.92 -3.21
C TYR A 8 21.57 19.06 -1.69
N THR A 9 21.22 20.24 -1.18
CA THR A 9 21.31 20.55 0.26
C THR A 9 20.32 19.67 1.01
N ARG A 10 20.84 18.85 1.93
CA ARG A 10 20.08 17.83 2.68
C ARG A 10 18.79 18.38 3.31
N THR A 11 18.81 19.63 3.76
CA THR A 11 17.67 20.36 4.34
C THR A 11 16.53 20.58 3.34
N ALA A 12 16.85 20.84 2.06
CA ALA A 12 15.83 21.02 1.04
C ALA A 12 15.05 19.72 0.80
N VAL A 13 15.78 18.58 0.73
CA VAL A 13 15.17 17.24 0.61
C VAL A 13 14.25 16.96 1.79
N ASP A 14 14.71 17.26 3.00
CA ASP A 14 13.96 17.05 4.24
C ASP A 14 12.63 17.82 4.24
N SER A 15 12.63 19.09 3.79
CA SER A 15 11.41 19.88 3.65
C SER A 15 10.43 19.34 2.60
N VAL A 16 10.92 18.79 1.48
CA VAL A 16 10.02 18.18 0.48
C VAL A 16 9.41 16.89 1.04
N VAL A 17 10.21 16.08 1.74
CA VAL A 17 9.72 14.85 2.37
C VAL A 17 8.66 15.19 3.43
N ASP A 18 8.88 16.21 4.25
CA ASP A 18 7.92 16.64 5.28
C ASP A 18 6.61 17.17 4.65
N ALA A 19 6.71 18.00 3.61
CA ALA A 19 5.54 18.51 2.89
C ALA A 19 4.74 17.39 2.20
N VAL A 20 5.42 16.44 1.56
CA VAL A 20 4.78 15.25 0.98
C VAL A 20 4.12 14.42 2.08
N ARG A 21 4.77 14.25 3.22
CA ARG A 21 4.25 13.49 4.36
C ARG A 21 2.98 14.14 4.93
N GLY A 22 2.94 15.48 5.03
CA GLY A 22 1.73 16.23 5.39
C GLY A 22 0.58 16.03 4.39
N LEU A 23 0.87 16.13 3.09
CA LEU A 23 -0.11 15.90 2.01
C LEU A 23 -0.66 14.46 2.00
N VAL A 24 0.20 13.48 2.25
CA VAL A 24 -0.19 12.06 2.31
C VAL A 24 -1.16 11.80 3.47
N SER A 25 -0.91 12.41 4.63
CA SER A 25 -1.77 12.29 5.81
C SER A 25 -3.17 12.90 5.61
N GLU A 26 -3.30 13.94 4.78
CA GLU A 26 -4.57 14.64 4.57
C GLU A 26 -5.41 14.06 3.41
N GLY A 27 -4.77 13.62 2.31
CA GLY A 27 -5.48 13.20 1.09
C GLY A 27 -5.38 11.73 0.70
N LEU A 28 -4.33 11.02 1.13
CA LEU A 28 -4.05 9.63 0.73
C LEU A 28 -4.55 8.60 1.75
N ASN A 29 -5.02 9.05 2.91
CA ASN A 29 -5.55 8.20 3.98
C ASN A 29 -6.96 7.63 3.68
N ARG A 30 -7.39 7.67 2.42
CA ARG A 30 -8.68 7.13 2.00
C ARG A 30 -8.51 5.64 1.70
N HIS A 31 -9.06 4.79 2.56
CA HIS A 31 -8.98 3.33 2.45
C HIS A 31 -10.31 2.73 2.01
N VAL A 32 -10.24 1.67 1.21
CA VAL A 32 -11.34 0.74 0.95
C VAL A 32 -11.17 -0.42 1.92
N VAL A 33 -12.19 -0.64 2.75
CA VAL A 33 -12.22 -1.71 3.75
C VAL A 33 -13.24 -2.76 3.29
N VAL A 34 -12.78 -3.98 3.09
CA VAL A 34 -13.64 -5.14 2.83
C VAL A 34 -13.81 -5.91 4.13
N ARG A 35 -15.06 -6.19 4.49
CA ARG A 35 -15.43 -6.98 5.66
C ARG A 35 -16.09 -8.28 5.26
N ASP A 36 -15.89 -9.33 6.05
CA ASP A 36 -16.64 -10.58 5.92
C ASP A 36 -18.03 -10.49 6.58
N SER A 37 -18.83 -11.55 6.44
CA SER A 37 -20.14 -11.72 7.09
C SER A 37 -20.11 -11.57 8.62
N LYS A 38 -18.93 -11.72 9.25
CA LYS A 38 -18.71 -11.52 10.69
C LYS A 38 -18.27 -10.09 11.08
N ASP A 39 -18.33 -9.14 10.14
CA ASP A 39 -17.85 -7.76 10.29
C ASP A 39 -16.32 -7.62 10.49
N ASP A 40 -15.58 -8.72 10.37
CA ASP A 40 -14.11 -8.74 10.45
C ASP A 40 -13.49 -8.17 9.17
N VAL A 41 -12.48 -7.30 9.32
CA VAL A 41 -11.78 -6.65 8.20
C VAL A 41 -10.85 -7.66 7.52
N VAL A 42 -11.20 -8.09 6.32
CA VAL A 42 -10.41 -9.04 5.53
C VAL A 42 -9.42 -8.37 4.60
N LEU A 43 -9.66 -7.12 4.20
CA LEU A 43 -8.76 -6.36 3.33
C LEU A 43 -8.94 -4.87 3.55
N GLU A 44 -7.84 -4.16 3.71
CA GLU A 44 -7.80 -2.70 3.73
C GLU A 44 -6.76 -2.21 2.72
N VAL A 45 -7.18 -1.39 1.75
CA VAL A 45 -6.28 -0.86 0.71
C VAL A 45 -6.57 0.62 0.43
N PRO A 46 -5.54 1.48 0.27
CA PRO A 46 -5.75 2.87 -0.13
C PRO A 46 -6.37 2.97 -1.53
N VAL A 47 -7.34 3.86 -1.69
CA VAL A 47 -7.99 4.13 -3.00
C VAL A 47 -6.95 4.57 -4.04
N ALA A 48 -5.97 5.37 -3.63
CA ALA A 48 -4.91 5.86 -4.51
C ALA A 48 -4.06 4.73 -5.10
N LEU A 49 -3.83 3.66 -4.33
CA LEU A 49 -3.13 2.47 -4.84
C LEU A 49 -3.91 1.84 -5.98
N GLY A 50 -5.23 1.73 -5.85
CA GLY A 50 -6.11 1.22 -6.89
C GLY A 50 -6.07 2.08 -8.17
N LEU A 51 -6.05 3.40 -8.04
CA LEU A 51 -5.97 4.32 -9.19
C LEU A 51 -4.64 4.18 -9.94
N VAL A 52 -3.52 4.22 -9.21
CA VAL A 52 -2.19 4.06 -9.82
C VAL A 52 -2.07 2.68 -10.48
N ALA A 53 -2.54 1.64 -9.79
CA ALA A 53 -2.56 0.29 -10.33
C ALA A 53 -3.42 0.19 -11.59
N ALA A 54 -4.61 0.79 -11.64
CA ALA A 54 -5.48 0.76 -12.82
C ALA A 54 -4.84 1.42 -14.05
N LEU A 55 -4.13 2.53 -13.85
CA LEU A 55 -3.43 3.23 -14.94
C LEU A 55 -2.15 2.51 -15.38
N ALA A 56 -1.42 1.91 -14.44
CA ALA A 56 -0.19 1.18 -14.73
C ALA A 56 -0.46 -0.27 -15.22
N ALA A 57 -1.63 -0.82 -14.90
CA ALA A 57 -2.00 -2.20 -15.17
C ALA A 57 -1.84 -2.60 -16.64
N PRO A 58 -2.25 -1.81 -17.65
CA PRO A 58 -2.11 -2.22 -19.05
C PRO A 58 -0.66 -2.48 -19.45
N VAL A 59 0.24 -1.54 -19.13
CA VAL A 59 1.67 -1.66 -19.46
C VAL A 59 2.31 -2.80 -18.67
N ALA A 60 2.03 -2.88 -17.37
CA ALA A 60 2.50 -3.97 -16.53
C ALA A 60 1.98 -5.33 -17.02
N THR A 61 0.74 -5.39 -17.53
CA THR A 61 0.13 -6.61 -18.07
C THR A 61 0.81 -7.03 -19.36
N THR A 62 1.12 -6.10 -20.28
CA THR A 62 1.85 -6.45 -21.51
C THR A 62 3.20 -7.08 -21.19
N ILE A 63 3.95 -6.47 -20.27
CA ILE A 63 5.26 -6.98 -19.84
C ILE A 63 5.09 -8.32 -19.11
N GLY A 64 4.19 -8.39 -18.12
CA GLY A 64 3.95 -9.56 -17.30
C GLY A 64 3.44 -10.76 -18.10
N ALA A 65 2.52 -10.53 -19.05
CA ALA A 65 2.04 -11.56 -19.96
C ALA A 65 3.16 -12.06 -20.89
N GLY A 66 3.98 -11.16 -21.44
CA GLY A 66 5.14 -11.56 -22.24
C GLY A 66 6.12 -12.43 -21.45
N VAL A 67 6.44 -12.01 -20.21
CA VAL A 67 7.30 -12.79 -19.30
C VAL A 67 6.66 -14.14 -18.94
N ALA A 68 5.37 -14.18 -18.66
CA ALA A 68 4.67 -15.41 -18.32
C ALA A 68 4.60 -16.41 -19.48
N LEU A 69 4.53 -15.94 -20.73
CA LEU A 69 4.51 -16.79 -21.91
C LEU A 69 5.88 -17.39 -22.24
N VAL A 70 6.97 -16.64 -22.03
CA VAL A 70 8.33 -17.08 -22.37
C VAL A 70 9.03 -17.75 -21.19
N GLY A 71 8.68 -17.39 -19.97
CA GLY A 71 9.24 -17.93 -18.73
C GLY A 71 8.51 -19.16 -18.21
N LYS A 72 9.24 -20.08 -17.56
CA LYS A 72 8.66 -21.16 -16.75
C LYS A 72 8.27 -20.58 -15.38
N CYS A 73 7.27 -19.71 -15.36
CA CYS A 73 6.80 -19.07 -14.13
C CYS A 73 5.74 -19.95 -13.46
N GLU A 74 5.97 -20.37 -12.21
CA GLU A 74 4.97 -21.05 -11.40
C GLU A 74 4.26 -20.01 -10.50
N ILE A 75 2.96 -19.81 -10.72
CA ILE A 75 2.15 -18.90 -9.92
C ILE A 75 1.58 -19.69 -8.75
N LYS A 76 2.19 -19.56 -7.57
CA LYS A 76 1.67 -20.15 -6.32
C LYS A 76 0.76 -19.18 -5.60
N LEU A 77 -0.52 -19.57 -5.45
CA LEU A 77 -1.47 -18.87 -4.60
C LEU A 77 -1.42 -19.48 -3.19
N GLU A 78 -0.75 -18.78 -2.29
CA GLU A 78 -0.82 -19.06 -0.86
C GLU A 78 -2.02 -18.33 -0.25
N ASN A 79 -3.01 -19.08 0.22
CA ASN A 79 -4.04 -18.53 1.10
C ASN A 79 -3.41 -18.34 2.47
N ARG A 80 -2.76 -17.18 2.68
CA ARG A 80 -2.31 -16.79 4.00
C ARG A 80 -3.54 -16.41 4.82
N LYS A 81 -4.06 -17.34 5.63
CA LYS A 81 -5.00 -17.05 6.71
C LYS A 81 -4.36 -15.92 7.53
N GLN A 82 -4.94 -14.73 7.51
CA GLN A 82 -4.38 -13.57 8.22
C GLN A 82 -4.23 -13.88 9.71
N PRO A 83 -3.00 -13.81 10.27
CA PRO A 83 -2.80 -13.72 11.71
C PRO A 83 -3.00 -12.25 12.10
N GLY A 84 -4.22 -11.91 12.48
CA GLY A 84 -4.60 -10.55 12.87
C GLY A 84 -5.70 -10.46 13.91
N SER A 85 -6.43 -11.55 14.18
CA SER A 85 -7.36 -11.62 15.32
C SER A 85 -6.56 -11.80 16.62
N GLN A 86 -5.96 -10.73 17.13
CA GLN A 86 -5.77 -10.60 18.57
C GLN A 86 -7.08 -10.07 19.15
N PRO A 87 -7.90 -10.92 19.81
CA PRO A 87 -9.05 -10.44 20.55
C PRO A 87 -8.55 -9.52 21.65
N ALA A 88 -8.81 -8.22 21.52
CA ALA A 88 -8.77 -7.32 22.65
C ALA A 88 -9.74 -7.90 23.69
N THR A 89 -9.14 -8.38 24.77
CA THR A 89 -9.79 -8.92 25.95
C THR A 89 -10.99 -8.05 26.34
N THR A 90 -12.14 -8.70 26.42
CA THR A 90 -13.25 -8.33 27.28
C THR A 90 -12.71 -7.92 28.65
N VAL A 91 -12.79 -6.63 28.98
CA VAL A 91 -12.92 -6.20 30.37
C VAL A 91 -14.38 -5.84 30.60
N GLU A 92 -15.05 -6.82 31.17
CA GLU A 92 -16.29 -6.75 31.92
C GLU A 92 -16.14 -5.79 33.12
N GLY A 93 -17.25 -5.14 33.49
CA GLY A 93 -17.41 -4.21 34.62
C GLY A 93 -18.04 -2.90 34.11
N GLU A 94 -19.24 -2.47 34.47
CA GLU A 94 -19.87 -2.42 35.79
C GLU A 94 -21.32 -1.95 35.54
N GLN A 95 -22.32 -2.84 35.61
CA GLN A 95 -23.38 -2.89 36.63
C GLN A 95 -23.63 -1.60 37.45
N VAL A 96 -24.68 -0.82 37.11
CA VAL A 96 -25.83 -0.41 37.98
C VAL A 96 -26.92 0.25 37.17
#